data_AF-A0ABD1FT99-F1
#
_entry.id   AF-A0ABD1FT99-F1
#
_cell.length_a   1.000
_cell.length_b   1.000
_cell.length_c   1.000
_cell.angle_alpha   90.00
_cell.angle_beta   90.00
_cell.angle_gamma   90.00
#
_symmetry.space_group_name_H-M   'P 1'
#
loop_
_entity.id
_entity.type
_entity.pdbx_description
1 polymer ?
#
loop_
_entity_poly.entity_id
_entity_poly.type
_entity_poly.pdbx_seq_one_letter_code
_entity_poly.pdbx_strand_id
1 'polypeptide(L)'
;MFRNDTFHRHFIVSWGEGHTRLLEEGEQLALTLDKESASDFESKKVYLFARIDMQIKLDKGEREQQFFLWFDPTQDYHTYSILWNPKCIIFYVDGVPIREYKNAEHLGVPFPKDQPMRIYSSLWNADDWATQGGRVKTDWTAAPFTASYRNYTADGCIWFFNKRTTSCTARDFATKEVLNMELDERGKEGEDEATAEGIYGL
;
A
#
# COMPACT_ATOMS: atom_id res chain seq x y z
N MET A 1 9.97 14.85 -22.41
CA MET A 1 9.34 13.88 -23.33
C MET A 1 9.07 12.62 -22.52
N PHE A 2 7.86 12.48 -21.98
CA PHE A 2 7.52 11.38 -21.06
C PHE A 2 7.53 10.06 -21.84
N ARG A 3 8.42 9.13 -21.47
CA ARG A 3 8.45 7.78 -22.03
C ARG A 3 7.24 7.00 -21.50
N ASN A 4 6.64 6.18 -22.36
CA ASN A 4 5.51 5.33 -22.04
C ASN A 4 6.00 4.04 -21.35
N ASP A 5 6.60 4.21 -20.17
CA ASP A 5 7.11 3.10 -19.35
C ASP A 5 6.01 2.40 -18.53
N THR A 6 6.35 1.26 -17.93
CA THR A 6 5.40 0.38 -17.24
C THR A 6 4.76 1.06 -16.03
N PHE A 7 5.51 1.79 -15.21
CA PHE A 7 4.95 2.48 -14.06
C PHE A 7 3.99 3.62 -14.44
N HIS A 8 4.36 4.47 -15.42
CA HIS A 8 3.49 5.57 -15.86
C HIS A 8 2.20 5.09 -16.53
N ARG A 9 2.08 3.83 -16.94
CA ARG A 9 0.78 3.28 -17.39
C ARG A 9 -0.24 3.23 -16.26
N HIS A 10 0.20 3.11 -15.02
CA HIS A 10 -0.65 2.88 -13.87
C HIS A 10 -0.77 4.09 -12.95
N PHE A 11 0.28 4.91 -12.85
CA PHE A 11 0.36 5.99 -11.87
C PHE A 11 0.73 7.33 -12.50
N ILE A 12 0.42 8.40 -11.77
CA ILE A 12 0.94 9.76 -11.99
C ILE A 12 1.70 10.20 -10.75
N VAL A 13 2.79 10.95 -10.95
CA VAL A 13 3.47 11.66 -9.85
C VAL A 13 2.61 12.86 -9.50
N SER A 14 2.08 12.89 -8.29
CA SER A 14 1.18 13.95 -7.81
C SER A 14 1.92 15.08 -7.10
N TRP A 15 3.12 14.81 -6.58
CA TRP A 15 4.00 15.79 -5.95
C TRP A 15 5.48 15.39 -6.08
N GLY A 16 6.38 16.37 -6.11
CA GLY A 16 7.82 16.11 -6.07
C GLY A 16 8.36 15.47 -7.36
N GLU A 17 8.07 16.05 -8.53
CA GLU A 17 8.53 15.53 -9.83
C GLU A 17 10.07 15.42 -9.91
N GLY A 18 10.81 16.36 -9.30
CA GLY A 18 12.28 16.30 -9.15
C GLY A 18 12.77 15.29 -8.10
N HIS A 19 11.87 14.80 -7.26
CA HIS A 19 12.12 13.89 -6.14
C HIS A 19 11.57 12.48 -6.43
N THR A 20 11.24 12.21 -7.68
CA THR A 20 10.79 10.91 -8.17
C THR A 20 11.70 10.44 -9.29
N ARG A 21 12.20 9.21 -9.21
CA ARG A 21 13.09 8.64 -10.23
C ARG A 21 12.52 7.35 -10.77
N LEU A 22 12.44 7.25 -12.10
CA LEU A 22 12.18 6.00 -12.78
C LEU A 22 13.49 5.30 -13.10
N LEU A 23 13.56 4.03 -12.74
CA LEU A 23 14.72 3.16 -12.90
C LEU A 23 14.30 1.94 -13.73
N GLU A 24 15.28 1.20 -14.27
CA GLU A 24 15.03 -0.06 -14.99
C GLU A 24 13.97 0.10 -16.11
N GLU A 25 14.16 1.10 -16.98
CA GLU A 25 13.21 1.42 -18.06
C GLU A 25 11.77 1.71 -17.58
N GLY A 26 11.64 2.10 -16.31
CA GLY A 26 10.41 2.46 -15.62
C GLY A 26 9.64 1.27 -15.03
N GLU A 27 10.29 0.11 -14.87
CA GLU A 27 9.79 -1.00 -14.06
C GLU A 27 9.87 -0.73 -12.55
N GLN A 28 10.78 0.17 -12.15
CA GLN A 28 10.94 0.62 -10.78
C GLN A 28 10.73 2.13 -10.67
N LEU A 29 10.03 2.55 -9.62
CA LEU A 29 9.93 3.94 -9.18
C LEU A 29 10.65 4.11 -7.84
N ALA A 30 11.41 5.17 -7.66
CA ALA A 30 11.94 5.60 -6.38
C ALA A 30 11.36 6.97 -6.00
N LEU A 31 10.72 7.04 -4.83
CA LEU A 31 10.37 8.28 -4.16
C LEU A 31 11.55 8.71 -3.28
N THR A 32 11.88 9.99 -3.29
CA THR A 32 12.92 10.57 -2.42
C THR A 32 12.36 11.68 -1.55
N LEU A 33 12.97 11.84 -0.37
CA LEU A 33 12.67 12.89 0.58
C LEU A 33 13.97 13.55 1.04
N ASP A 34 14.01 14.87 0.96
CA ASP A 34 15.05 15.71 1.53
C ASP A 34 14.43 16.98 2.14
N LYS A 35 15.28 17.93 2.57
CA LYS A 35 14.81 19.17 3.19
C LYS A 35 13.99 20.06 2.24
N GLU A 36 14.12 19.86 0.93
CA GLU A 36 13.48 20.69 -0.08
C GLU A 36 12.07 20.18 -0.40
N SER A 37 11.90 18.87 -0.57
CA SER A 37 10.59 18.31 -0.91
C SER A 37 10.40 16.84 -0.52
N ALA A 38 9.14 16.50 -0.29
CA ALA A 38 8.59 15.15 -0.35
C ALA A 38 8.34 14.71 -1.81
N SER A 39 7.86 13.48 -1.98
CA SER A 39 7.40 12.98 -3.27
C SER A 39 6.27 11.97 -3.12
N ASP A 40 5.29 12.06 -4.04
CA ASP A 40 4.04 11.31 -3.97
C ASP A 40 3.61 10.83 -5.37
N PHE A 41 2.94 9.68 -5.43
CA PHE A 41 2.23 9.22 -6.62
C PHE A 41 0.82 8.73 -6.30
N GLU A 42 -0.05 8.77 -7.31
CA GLU A 42 -1.41 8.22 -7.23
C GLU A 42 -1.78 7.38 -8.45
N SER A 43 -2.66 6.39 -8.27
CA SER A 43 -3.13 5.54 -9.36
C SER A 43 -4.02 6.32 -10.30
N LYS A 44 -3.84 6.13 -11.62
CA LYS A 44 -4.72 6.69 -12.66
C LYS A 44 -6.13 6.11 -12.59
N LYS A 45 -6.24 4.82 -12.24
CA LYS A 45 -7.51 4.12 -12.03
C LYS A 45 -8.04 4.39 -10.63
N VAL A 46 -9.36 4.36 -10.51
CA VAL A 46 -10.10 4.38 -9.25
C VAL A 46 -10.80 3.03 -9.12
N TYR A 47 -10.82 2.46 -7.93
CA TYR A 47 -11.33 1.12 -7.69
C TYR A 47 -12.51 1.15 -6.72
N LEU A 48 -13.45 0.24 -6.93
CA LEU A 48 -14.49 -0.12 -5.98
C LEU A 48 -14.31 -1.61 -5.70
N PHE A 49 -13.56 -1.94 -4.64
CA PHE A 49 -13.01 -3.27 -4.37
C PHE A 49 -11.88 -3.69 -5.32
N ALA A 50 -10.79 -4.19 -4.74
CA ALA A 50 -9.65 -4.74 -5.45
C ALA A 50 -8.73 -5.50 -4.49
N ARG A 51 -7.95 -6.44 -5.03
CA ARG A 51 -6.64 -6.79 -4.49
C ARG A 51 -5.59 -5.96 -5.20
N ILE A 52 -4.74 -5.34 -4.41
CA ILE A 52 -3.62 -4.53 -4.87
C ILE A 52 -2.37 -5.15 -4.26
N ASP A 53 -1.38 -5.47 -5.09
CA ASP A 53 -0.07 -5.91 -4.64
C ASP A 53 0.98 -4.90 -5.15
N MET A 54 1.96 -4.60 -4.31
CA MET A 54 3.11 -3.75 -4.65
C MET A 54 4.34 -4.25 -3.91
N GLN A 55 5.47 -4.35 -4.59
CA GLN A 55 6.74 -4.58 -3.92
C GLN A 55 7.35 -3.25 -3.50
N ILE A 56 7.71 -3.16 -2.22
CA ILE A 56 8.30 -1.96 -1.63
C ILE A 56 9.60 -2.37 -0.94
N LYS A 57 10.65 -1.57 -1.18
CA LYS A 57 11.90 -1.61 -0.43
C LYS A 57 12.14 -0.24 0.18
N LEU A 58 12.34 -0.20 1.48
CA LEU A 58 12.69 1.02 2.20
C LEU A 58 14.22 1.20 2.15
N ASP A 59 14.69 2.44 2.18
CA ASP A 59 16.12 2.68 2.38
C ASP A 59 16.49 2.46 3.85
N LYS A 60 17.77 2.26 4.13
CA LYS A 60 18.26 1.96 5.47
C LYS A 60 18.14 3.17 6.40
N GLY A 61 16.97 3.35 6.99
CA GLY A 61 16.72 4.18 8.17
C GLY A 61 16.68 3.29 9.42
N GLU A 62 17.33 3.68 10.50
CA GLU A 62 17.24 2.93 11.78
C GLU A 62 15.98 3.31 12.60
N ARG A 63 14.89 3.81 11.97
CA ARG A 63 13.92 4.68 12.70
C ARG A 63 12.43 4.56 12.34
N GLU A 64 12.01 3.62 11.51
CA GLU A 64 10.59 3.33 11.25
C GLU A 64 10.04 2.38 12.34
N GLN A 65 9.24 2.88 13.28
CA GLN A 65 8.65 2.03 14.34
C GLN A 65 7.19 2.37 14.61
N GLN A 66 6.31 1.44 14.23
CA GLN A 66 5.04 1.22 14.92
C GLN A 66 4.60 -0.25 14.89
N PHE A 67 5.15 -1.07 13.97
CA PHE A 67 5.08 -2.53 13.97
C PHE A 67 6.48 -3.09 13.69
N PHE A 68 6.94 -4.07 14.47
CA PHE A 68 8.14 -4.83 14.09
C PHE A 68 7.75 -5.83 13.00
N LEU A 69 8.50 -5.84 11.92
CA LEU A 69 8.41 -6.89 10.92
C LEU A 69 9.35 -8.03 11.33
N TRP A 70 9.02 -9.26 10.96
CA TRP A 70 9.87 -10.45 11.19
C TRP A 70 11.09 -10.49 10.24
N PHE A 71 11.37 -9.39 9.53
CA PHE A 71 12.50 -9.18 8.62
C PHE A 71 12.92 -7.71 8.61
N ASP A 72 14.11 -7.43 8.07
CA ASP A 72 14.59 -6.05 7.82
C ASP A 72 14.07 -5.56 6.45
N PRO A 73 13.09 -4.62 6.40
CA PRO A 73 12.45 -4.16 5.16
C PRO A 73 13.38 -3.32 4.26
N THR A 74 14.62 -3.10 4.70
CA THR A 74 15.63 -2.30 4.00
C THR A 74 16.57 -3.16 3.15
N GLN A 75 16.64 -4.47 3.42
CA GLN A 75 17.56 -5.39 2.72
C GLN A 75 17.05 -5.84 1.35
N ASP A 76 15.74 -6.05 1.20
CA ASP A 76 15.15 -6.50 -0.06
C ASP A 76 13.72 -5.95 -0.24
N TYR A 77 13.16 -6.18 -1.42
CA TYR A 77 11.77 -5.91 -1.71
C TYR A 77 10.86 -6.95 -1.07
N HIS A 78 9.87 -6.45 -0.33
CA HIS A 78 8.79 -7.25 0.22
C HIS A 78 7.46 -6.86 -0.44
N THR A 79 6.56 -7.83 -0.58
CA THR A 79 5.27 -7.63 -1.22
C THR A 79 4.25 -7.19 -0.18
N TYR A 80 3.74 -5.98 -0.33
CA TYR A 80 2.67 -5.44 0.48
C TYR A 80 1.37 -5.51 -0.30
N SER A 81 0.33 -6.07 0.31
CA SER A 81 -0.96 -6.25 -0.35
C SER A 81 -2.12 -5.71 0.47
N ILE A 82 -3.10 -5.16 -0.23
CA ILE A 82 -4.42 -4.84 0.32
C ILE A 82 -5.44 -5.61 -0.49
N LEU A 83 -6.16 -6.52 0.17
CA LEU A 83 -7.39 -7.11 -0.35
C LEU A 83 -8.57 -6.33 0.23
N TRP A 84 -9.36 -5.69 -0.61
CA TRP A 84 -10.57 -4.97 -0.21
C TRP A 84 -11.75 -5.45 -1.04
N ASN A 85 -12.73 -6.06 -0.40
CA ASN A 85 -13.94 -6.57 -1.03
C ASN A 85 -15.19 -6.27 -0.18
N PRO A 86 -16.42 -6.64 -0.62
CA PRO A 86 -17.64 -6.36 0.14
C PRO A 86 -17.71 -6.97 1.54
N LYS A 87 -16.87 -7.97 1.83
CA LYS A 87 -16.89 -8.74 3.07
C LYS A 87 -15.84 -8.30 4.07
N CYS A 88 -14.65 -7.92 3.60
CA CYS A 88 -13.53 -7.56 4.46
C CYS A 88 -12.46 -6.71 3.76
N ILE A 89 -11.57 -6.15 4.57
CA ILE A 89 -10.28 -5.61 4.15
C ILE A 89 -9.21 -6.44 4.86
N ILE A 90 -8.23 -6.95 4.12
CA ILE A 90 -7.11 -7.69 4.67
C ILE A 90 -5.80 -7.09 4.17
N PHE A 91 -4.89 -6.84 5.10
CA PHE A 91 -3.53 -6.37 4.83
C PHE A 91 -2.57 -7.55 4.89
N TYR A 92 -1.68 -7.67 3.91
CA TYR A 92 -0.67 -8.72 3.88
C TYR A 92 0.74 -8.14 3.73
N VAL A 93 1.69 -8.89 4.26
CA VAL A 93 3.13 -8.74 4.02
C VAL A 93 3.66 -10.10 3.59
N ASP A 94 4.21 -10.19 2.38
CA ASP A 94 4.68 -11.44 1.75
C ASP A 94 3.67 -12.58 1.78
N GLY A 95 2.38 -12.25 1.64
CA GLY A 95 1.28 -13.22 1.67
C GLY A 95 0.84 -13.64 3.07
N VAL A 96 1.52 -13.19 4.12
CA VAL A 96 1.09 -13.36 5.51
C VAL A 96 0.08 -12.26 5.85
N PRO A 97 -1.16 -12.57 6.24
CA PRO A 97 -2.11 -11.56 6.70
C PRO A 97 -1.61 -10.97 8.02
N ILE A 98 -1.62 -9.64 8.13
CA ILE A 98 -1.18 -8.92 9.34
C ILE A 98 -2.33 -8.17 10.02
N ARG A 99 -3.47 -8.04 9.32
CA ARG A 99 -4.69 -7.41 9.85
C ARG A 99 -5.90 -7.72 8.99
N GLU A 100 -7.00 -8.14 9.62
CA GLU A 100 -8.33 -8.22 9.01
C GLU A 100 -9.30 -7.17 9.59
N TYR A 101 -10.08 -6.54 8.71
CA TYR A 101 -11.21 -5.69 9.06
C TYR A 101 -12.48 -6.18 8.35
N LYS A 102 -13.37 -6.83 9.10
CA LYS A 102 -14.62 -7.38 8.56
C LYS A 102 -15.67 -6.31 8.36
N ASN A 103 -16.50 -6.49 7.34
CA ASN A 103 -17.70 -5.70 7.14
C ASN A 103 -18.74 -6.05 8.22
N ALA A 104 -18.85 -5.18 9.21
CA ALA A 104 -19.81 -5.27 10.30
C ALA A 104 -20.91 -4.20 10.21
N GLU A 105 -21.30 -3.79 9.00
CA GLU A 105 -22.39 -2.81 8.79
C GLU A 105 -23.72 -3.23 9.43
N HIS A 106 -23.97 -4.54 9.53
CA HIS A 106 -25.15 -5.08 10.23
C HIS A 106 -25.16 -4.76 11.74
N LEU A 107 -24.01 -4.43 12.33
CA LEU A 107 -23.85 -3.95 13.70
C LEU A 107 -23.75 -2.42 13.78
N GLY A 108 -23.96 -1.71 12.67
CA GLY A 108 -23.85 -0.25 12.58
C GLY A 108 -22.42 0.27 12.44
N VAL A 109 -21.43 -0.60 12.24
CA VAL A 109 -20.04 -0.19 12.01
C VAL A 109 -19.85 0.17 10.53
N PRO A 110 -19.45 1.41 10.18
CA PRO A 110 -19.25 1.80 8.79
C PRO A 110 -18.19 0.95 8.09
N PHE A 111 -18.43 0.63 6.82
CA PHE A 111 -17.47 -0.07 5.97
C PHE A 111 -17.33 0.65 4.62
N PRO A 112 -16.11 0.80 4.07
CA PRO A 112 -15.92 1.48 2.80
C PRO A 112 -16.41 0.57 1.66
N LYS A 113 -17.70 0.62 1.32
CA LYS A 113 -18.26 -0.12 0.18
C LYS A 113 -18.85 0.76 -0.93
N ASP A 114 -19.10 2.03 -0.63
CA ASP A 114 -19.81 2.95 -1.52
C ASP A 114 -18.92 4.09 -2.02
N GLN A 115 -17.68 4.18 -1.53
CA GLN A 115 -16.74 5.23 -1.89
C GLN A 115 -15.58 4.60 -2.70
N PRO A 116 -15.54 4.82 -4.03
CA PRO A 116 -14.41 4.38 -4.84
C PRO A 116 -13.12 5.08 -4.43
N MET A 117 -12.02 4.35 -4.37
CA MET A 117 -10.73 4.83 -3.86
C MET A 117 -9.61 4.76 -4.91
N ARG A 118 -8.65 5.68 -4.81
CA ARG A 118 -7.36 5.62 -5.50
C ARG A 118 -6.31 5.03 -4.58
N ILE A 119 -5.26 4.51 -5.18
CA ILE A 119 -4.05 4.08 -4.49
C ILE A 119 -3.12 5.28 -4.45
N TYR A 120 -2.54 5.52 -3.28
CA TYR A 120 -1.56 6.57 -3.06
C TYR A 120 -0.32 5.97 -2.43
N SER A 121 0.85 6.53 -2.73
CA SER A 121 2.04 6.38 -1.91
C SER A 121 2.75 7.72 -1.81
N SER A 122 3.30 7.98 -0.63
CA SER A 122 3.99 9.23 -0.31
C SER A 122 5.19 8.95 0.57
N LEU A 123 6.26 9.72 0.38
CA LEU A 123 7.39 9.78 1.30
C LEU A 123 7.55 11.20 1.81
N TRP A 124 7.24 11.41 3.09
CA TRP A 124 7.15 12.74 3.71
C TRP A 124 7.68 12.73 5.15
N ASN A 125 8.05 13.91 5.67
CA ASN A 125 8.54 14.05 7.04
C ASN A 125 7.40 14.17 8.05
N ALA A 126 7.43 13.31 9.06
CA ALA A 126 6.43 13.24 10.12
C ALA A 126 7.06 13.43 11.52
N ASP A 127 8.00 14.37 11.64
CA ASP A 127 8.80 14.61 12.86
C ASP A 127 7.98 14.78 14.14
N ASP A 128 6.75 15.27 14.03
CA ASP A 128 5.91 15.55 15.18
C ASP A 128 5.36 14.29 15.86
N TRP A 129 5.39 13.13 15.20
CA TRP A 129 4.78 11.91 15.76
C TRP A 129 5.46 10.59 15.38
N ALA A 130 6.14 10.48 14.22
CA ALA A 130 6.49 9.19 13.63
C ALA A 130 7.46 8.35 14.48
N THR A 131 8.62 8.89 14.88
CA THR A 131 9.62 8.11 15.63
C THR A 131 9.55 8.43 17.12
N GLN A 132 9.24 7.42 17.92
CA GLN A 132 9.08 7.51 19.38
C GLN A 132 8.10 8.63 19.81
N GLY A 133 6.98 8.76 19.11
CA GLY A 133 6.00 9.81 19.38
C GLY A 133 6.52 11.23 19.12
N GLY A 134 7.44 11.38 18.16
CA GLY A 134 8.02 12.66 17.75
C GLY A 134 9.25 13.12 18.55
N ARG A 135 9.77 12.27 19.44
CA ARG A 135 10.99 12.58 20.24
C ARG A 135 12.26 12.56 19.40
N VAL A 136 12.31 11.69 18.40
CA VAL A 136 13.45 11.55 17.50
C VAL A 136 13.11 12.22 16.19
N LYS A 137 13.85 13.29 15.86
CA LYS A 137 13.68 14.06 14.63
C LYS A 137 14.50 13.46 13.49
N THR A 138 14.08 13.75 12.26
CA THR A 138 14.82 13.34 11.06
C THR A 138 16.21 13.95 11.05
N ASP A 139 17.22 13.08 10.90
CA ASP A 139 18.59 13.52 10.63
C ASP A 139 18.76 13.76 9.14
N TRP A 140 18.50 14.99 8.72
CA TRP A 140 18.59 15.38 7.34
C TRP A 140 20.01 15.34 6.74
N THR A 141 21.06 15.08 7.53
CA THR A 141 22.40 14.83 6.97
C THR A 141 22.48 13.48 6.25
N ALA A 142 21.54 12.57 6.54
CA ALA A 142 21.40 11.28 5.87
C ALA A 142 20.52 11.34 4.60
N ALA A 143 19.97 12.51 4.24
CA ALA A 143 19.17 12.67 3.03
C ALA A 143 20.03 12.50 1.75
N PRO A 144 19.43 12.09 0.61
CA PRO A 144 18.00 11.82 0.42
C PRO A 144 17.58 10.45 0.97
N PHE A 145 16.45 10.42 1.68
CA PHE A 145 15.80 9.16 2.06
C PHE A 145 15.04 8.63 0.85
N THR A 146 15.10 7.32 0.61
CA THR A 146 14.50 6.72 -0.57
C THR A 146 13.50 5.61 -0.21
N ALA A 147 12.40 5.53 -0.93
CA ALA A 147 11.51 4.37 -0.94
C ALA A 147 11.34 3.90 -2.38
N SER A 148 11.62 2.63 -2.64
CA SER A 148 11.57 2.05 -3.99
C SER A 148 10.37 1.12 -4.16
N TYR A 149 9.74 1.18 -5.33
CA TYR A 149 8.48 0.51 -5.66
C TYR A 149 8.62 -0.23 -6.99
N ARG A 150 8.10 -1.44 -7.06
CA ARG A 150 8.03 -2.22 -8.30
C ARG A 150 6.91 -3.26 -8.28
N ASN A 151 6.73 -3.96 -9.39
CA ASN A 151 5.84 -5.12 -9.52
C ASN A 151 4.40 -4.86 -9.05
N TYR A 152 3.85 -3.71 -9.46
CA TYR A 152 2.46 -3.36 -9.17
C TYR A 152 1.48 -4.28 -9.91
N THR A 153 0.53 -4.84 -9.17
CA THR A 153 -0.64 -5.50 -9.75
C THR A 153 -1.91 -5.01 -9.06
N ALA A 154 -3.01 -5.00 -9.82
CA ALA A 154 -4.33 -4.75 -9.27
C ALA A 154 -5.37 -5.57 -10.01
N ASP A 155 -6.10 -6.40 -9.27
CA ASP A 155 -7.29 -7.11 -9.76
C ASP A 155 -8.50 -6.66 -8.95
N GLY A 156 -9.53 -6.16 -9.64
CA GLY A 156 -10.68 -5.57 -8.99
C GLY A 156 -11.59 -4.85 -9.96
N CYS A 157 -12.46 -4.03 -9.41
CA CYS A 157 -13.49 -3.35 -10.16
C CYS A 157 -13.14 -1.88 -10.34
N ILE A 158 -12.86 -1.49 -11.59
CA ILE A 158 -12.52 -0.10 -11.94
C ILE A 158 -13.79 0.74 -11.93
N TRP A 159 -13.78 1.83 -11.20
CA TRP A 159 -14.88 2.79 -11.15
C TRP A 159 -14.78 3.81 -12.28
N PHE A 160 -15.89 4.02 -12.99
CA PHE A 160 -16.02 5.01 -14.06
C PHE A 160 -16.94 6.16 -13.62
N PHE A 161 -16.35 7.29 -13.21
CA PHE A 161 -17.12 8.46 -12.75
C PHE A 161 -18.13 8.98 -13.79
N ASN A 162 -17.76 9.04 -15.06
CA ASN A 162 -18.64 9.52 -16.13
C ASN A 162 -19.90 8.66 -16.31
N LYS A 163 -19.81 7.36 -15.98
CA LYS A 163 -20.92 6.41 -16.09
C LYS A 163 -21.56 6.10 -14.73
N ARG A 164 -20.95 6.56 -13.62
CA ARG A 164 -21.30 6.19 -12.24
C ARG A 164 -21.50 4.68 -12.06
N THR A 165 -20.60 3.91 -12.63
CA THR A 165 -20.66 2.44 -12.61
C THR A 165 -19.27 1.85 -12.49
N THR A 166 -19.23 0.57 -12.14
CA THR A 166 -18.00 -0.19 -12.01
C THR A 166 -17.80 -1.14 -13.19
N SER A 167 -16.56 -1.56 -13.45
CA SER A 167 -16.24 -2.53 -14.50
C SER A 167 -16.70 -3.95 -14.17
N CYS A 168 -17.02 -4.23 -12.92
CA CYS A 168 -17.55 -5.53 -12.49
C CYS A 168 -19.06 -5.61 -12.68
N THR A 169 -19.51 -6.78 -13.12
CA THR A 169 -20.91 -7.15 -13.26
C THR A 169 -21.41 -7.89 -12.02
N ALA A 170 -22.73 -8.09 -11.91
CA ALA A 170 -23.30 -8.94 -10.87
C ALA A 170 -22.72 -10.36 -10.86
N ARG A 171 -22.38 -10.91 -12.04
CA ARG A 171 -21.69 -12.20 -12.15
C ARG A 171 -20.30 -12.15 -11.52
N ASP A 172 -19.55 -11.09 -11.77
CA ASP A 172 -18.22 -10.93 -11.17
C ASP A 172 -18.28 -10.92 -9.65
N PHE A 173 -19.23 -10.18 -9.06
CA PHE A 173 -19.45 -10.20 -7.60
C PHE A 173 -19.79 -11.59 -7.06
N ALA A 174 -20.43 -12.45 -7.86
CA ALA A 174 -20.75 -13.81 -7.46
C ALA A 174 -19.62 -14.82 -7.68
N THR A 175 -18.73 -14.60 -8.65
CA THR A 175 -17.77 -15.64 -9.09
C THR A 175 -16.31 -15.26 -8.98
N LYS A 176 -15.95 -13.97 -8.94
CA LYS A 176 -14.55 -13.56 -8.81
C LYS A 176 -14.09 -13.82 -7.38
N GLU A 177 -12.98 -14.55 -7.27
CA GLU A 177 -12.37 -14.90 -5.98
C GLU A 177 -11.98 -13.64 -5.19
N VAL A 178 -11.36 -12.65 -5.83
CA VAL A 178 -10.95 -11.39 -5.19
C VAL A 178 -12.11 -10.64 -4.51
N LEU A 179 -13.34 -10.84 -4.98
CA LEU A 179 -14.53 -10.20 -4.43
C LEU A 179 -15.22 -11.01 -3.33
N ASN A 180 -14.77 -12.25 -3.09
CA ASN A 180 -15.42 -13.20 -2.17
C ASN A 180 -14.48 -13.81 -1.13
N MET A 181 -13.17 -13.60 -1.28
CA MET A 181 -12.13 -14.09 -0.39
C MET A 181 -12.27 -13.52 1.03
N GLU A 182 -12.05 -14.37 2.03
CA GLU A 182 -12.04 -14.08 3.47
C GLU A 182 -10.90 -14.91 4.08
N LEU A 183 -10.42 -14.56 5.28
CA LEU A 183 -9.43 -15.40 5.95
C LEU A 183 -10.04 -16.73 6.41
N ASP A 184 -9.39 -17.83 5.99
CA ASP A 184 -9.64 -19.16 6.56
C ASP A 184 -9.01 -19.28 7.96
N GLU A 185 -9.21 -20.41 8.64
CA GLU A 185 -8.67 -20.62 9.99
C GLU A 185 -7.15 -20.50 10.03
N ARG A 186 -6.45 -21.01 9.02
CA ARG A 186 -4.99 -20.89 8.89
C ARG A 186 -4.54 -19.45 8.68
N GLY A 187 -5.28 -18.69 7.88
CA GLY A 187 -5.03 -17.26 7.68
C GLY A 187 -5.13 -16.49 8.99
N LYS A 188 -6.09 -16.83 9.87
CA LYS A 188 -6.20 -16.21 11.19
C LYS A 188 -5.06 -16.59 12.13
N GLU A 189 -4.66 -17.85 12.12
CA GLU A 189 -3.48 -18.30 12.88
C GLU A 189 -2.22 -17.54 12.46
N GLY A 190 -2.03 -17.33 11.14
CA GLY A 190 -0.92 -16.52 10.63
C GLY A 190 -1.00 -15.04 11.01
N GLU A 191 -2.20 -14.46 11.07
CA GLU A 191 -2.41 -13.09 11.58
C GLU A 191 -2.09 -12.97 13.07
N ASP A 192 -2.54 -13.94 13.88
CA ASP A 192 -2.25 -14.01 15.31
C ASP A 192 -0.75 -14.17 15.56
N GLU A 193 -0.06 -15.02 14.78
CA GLU A 193 1.39 -15.21 14.84
C GLU A 193 2.14 -13.93 14.44
N ALA A 194 1.80 -13.30 13.31
CA ALA A 194 2.40 -12.05 12.88
C ALA A 194 2.20 -10.92 13.89
N THR A 195 1.02 -10.86 14.52
CA THR A 195 0.72 -9.90 15.59
C THR A 195 1.57 -10.20 16.84
N ALA A 196 1.74 -11.46 17.20
CA ALA A 196 2.57 -11.86 18.31
C ALA A 196 4.05 -11.54 18.04
N GLU A 197 4.61 -11.95 16.90
CA GLU A 197 6.00 -11.64 16.53
C GLU A 197 6.25 -10.13 16.40
N GLY A 198 5.29 -9.39 15.86
CA GLY A 198 5.38 -7.93 15.72
C GLY A 198 5.23 -7.16 17.04
N ILE A 199 4.60 -7.74 18.07
CA ILE A 199 4.50 -7.17 19.43
C ILE A 199 5.66 -7.62 20.32
N TYR A 200 6.12 -8.85 20.16
CA TYR A 200 7.16 -9.50 20.98
C TYR A 200 8.52 -9.56 20.30
N GLY A 201 8.79 -8.72 19.30
CA GLY A 201 10.12 -8.53 18.71
C GLY A 201 11.14 -7.92 19.68
N LEU A 202 11.47 -8.66 20.74
CA LEU A 202 12.66 -8.62 21.61
C LEU A 202 13.00 -10.05 22.06
#